data_AF-A0A2H9ULR8-F1
#
_entry.id   AF-A0A2H9ULR8-F1
#
_cell.length_a   1.000
_cell.length_b   1.000
_cell.length_c   1.000
_cell.angle_alpha   90.00
_cell.angle_beta   90.00
_cell.angle_gamma   90.00
#
_symmetry.space_group_name_H-M   'P 1'
#
loop_
_entity.id
_entity.type
_entity.pdbx_description
1 polymer ?
#
loop_
_entity_poly.entity_id
_entity_poly.type
_entity_poly.pdbx_seq_one_letter_code
_entity_poly.pdbx_strand_id
1 'polypeptide(L)'
;MKYLQFFSGISLLLLLTACNLTEAPAPDYQGNWKNTLENPKLENVLVISKNGENYFITNTIKDKETGKTEEKNPMPAAVSKNGLLQLNAGAGMVDFAIDEKTGNLVGSGSVYEKAK
;
A
#
# COMPACT_ATOMS: atom_id res chain seq x y z
N MET A 1 -72.52 -8.61 13.68
CA MET A 1 -71.51 -7.96 14.55
C MET A 1 -70.15 -8.21 13.90
N LYS A 2 -69.49 -7.17 13.34
CA LYS A 2 -68.26 -6.52 13.88
C LYS A 2 -67.06 -7.52 13.88
N TYR A 3 -65.98 -7.37 13.11
CA TYR A 3 -65.21 -6.16 12.76
C TYR A 3 -64.42 -6.33 11.43
N LEU A 4 -64.41 -5.29 10.60
CA LEU A 4 -63.30 -4.94 9.70
C LEU A 4 -62.06 -4.62 10.55
N GLN A 5 -60.84 -4.95 10.11
CA GLN A 5 -59.69 -4.01 10.09
C GLN A 5 -58.67 -4.41 9.00
N PHE A 6 -58.55 -3.56 7.99
CA PHE A 6 -57.38 -3.39 7.12
C PHE A 6 -56.38 -2.49 7.85
N PHE A 7 -55.09 -2.85 7.87
CA PHE A 7 -53.92 -1.95 7.83
C PHE A 7 -52.76 -2.80 7.30
N SER A 8 -52.33 -2.64 6.05
CA SER A 8 -51.36 -1.64 5.59
C SER A 8 -50.00 -1.77 6.29
N GLY A 9 -49.04 -2.35 5.55
CA GLY A 9 -47.67 -1.87 5.45
C GLY A 9 -46.79 -1.94 6.71
N ILE A 10 -45.79 -2.80 6.66
CA ILE A 10 -44.40 -2.36 6.79
C ILE A 10 -43.56 -3.25 5.88
N SER A 11 -43.01 -2.59 4.87
CA SER A 11 -41.95 -3.07 4.00
C SER A 11 -40.78 -3.65 4.80
N LEU A 12 -40.22 -4.73 4.26
CA LEU A 12 -38.78 -4.86 4.04
C LEU A 12 -37.88 -4.46 5.23
N LEU A 13 -37.80 -5.32 6.24
CA LEU A 13 -36.57 -5.44 7.02
C LEU A 13 -35.82 -6.67 6.51
N LEU A 14 -35.33 -6.55 5.26
CA LEU A 14 -34.06 -7.17 4.91
C LEU A 14 -33.03 -6.50 5.84
N LEU A 15 -32.81 -7.11 6.99
CA LEU A 15 -31.60 -6.91 7.77
C LEU A 15 -30.44 -7.39 6.89
N LEU A 16 -30.07 -6.57 5.91
CA LEU A 16 -28.70 -6.42 5.48
C LEU A 16 -27.97 -5.94 6.72
N THR A 17 -27.65 -6.87 7.63
CA THR A 17 -26.48 -6.72 8.46
C THR A 17 -25.37 -6.47 7.45
N ALA A 18 -24.99 -5.20 7.30
CA ALA A 18 -23.89 -4.81 6.46
C ALA A 18 -22.73 -5.70 6.89
N CYS A 19 -22.45 -6.70 6.06
CA CYS A 19 -21.22 -7.45 6.12
C CYS A 19 -20.14 -6.39 6.19
N ASN A 20 -19.39 -6.39 7.30
CA ASN A 20 -18.16 -5.66 7.51
C ASN A 20 -17.59 -5.11 6.19
N LEU A 21 -17.97 -3.88 5.82
CA LEU A 21 -17.20 -3.09 4.86
C LEU A 21 -16.01 -2.52 5.63
N THR A 22 -15.31 -3.38 6.37
CA THR A 22 -13.92 -3.15 6.69
C THR A 22 -13.23 -3.17 5.35
N GLU A 23 -12.91 -1.97 4.85
CA GLU A 23 -11.87 -1.77 3.86
C GLU A 23 -10.78 -2.82 4.13
N ALA A 24 -10.45 -3.64 3.13
CA ALA A 24 -9.46 -4.69 3.30
C ALA A 24 -8.23 -4.07 4.00
N PRO A 25 -7.69 -4.72 5.04
CA PRO A 25 -6.53 -4.18 5.75
C PRO A 25 -5.46 -3.88 4.72
N ALA A 26 -4.88 -2.69 4.80
CA ALA A 26 -3.88 -2.27 3.83
C ALA A 26 -2.77 -3.33 3.70
N PRO A 27 -2.27 -3.57 2.48
CA PRO A 27 -1.30 -4.61 2.26
C PRO A 27 -0.03 -4.31 3.07
N ASP A 28 0.68 -5.34 3.49
CA ASP A 28 1.94 -5.13 4.20
C ASP A 28 3.06 -4.75 3.23
N TYR A 29 3.48 -3.49 3.31
CA TYR A 29 4.53 -2.93 2.47
C TYR A 29 5.95 -3.31 2.91
N GLN A 30 6.12 -3.95 4.08
CA GLN A 30 7.44 -4.29 4.60
C GLN A 30 8.21 -5.20 3.63
N GLY A 31 9.48 -4.86 3.39
CA GLY A 31 10.41 -5.65 2.61
C GLY A 31 11.40 -4.84 1.82
N ASN A 32 12.27 -5.55 1.10
CA ASN A 32 13.19 -4.98 0.12
C ASN A 32 12.53 -5.08 -1.25
N TRP A 33 12.47 -3.97 -1.96
CA TRP A 33 11.79 -3.84 -3.25
C TRP A 33 12.77 -3.39 -4.30
N LYS A 34 13.20 -4.30 -5.17
CA LYS A 34 14.19 -4.05 -6.22
C LYS A 34 13.53 -3.46 -7.45
N ASN A 35 14.05 -2.35 -7.96
CA ASN A 35 13.51 -1.72 -9.16
C ASN A 35 13.60 -2.69 -10.36
N THR A 36 12.51 -2.83 -11.11
CA THR A 36 12.43 -3.73 -12.26
C THR A 36 13.12 -3.16 -13.49
N LEU A 37 13.36 -1.84 -13.54
CA LEU A 37 14.12 -1.22 -14.61
C LEU A 37 15.60 -1.57 -14.43
N GLU A 38 16.08 -2.51 -15.25
CA GLU A 38 17.48 -2.91 -15.20
C GLU A 38 18.42 -1.78 -15.62
N ASN A 39 19.41 -1.51 -14.78
CA ASN A 39 20.56 -0.68 -15.13
C ASN A 39 21.83 -1.56 -15.07
N PRO A 40 22.70 -1.53 -16.09
CA PRO A 40 23.89 -2.40 -16.13
C PRO A 40 24.91 -2.08 -15.04
N LYS A 41 24.91 -0.86 -14.51
CA LYS A 41 25.88 -0.38 -13.51
C LYS A 41 25.29 -0.26 -12.11
N LEU A 42 24.02 0.08 -12.01
CA LEU A 42 23.38 0.38 -10.74
C LEU A 42 22.25 -0.61 -10.45
N GLU A 43 22.11 -0.97 -9.19
CA GLU A 43 20.93 -1.65 -8.65
C GLU A 43 20.24 -0.73 -7.67
N ASN A 44 18.94 -0.52 -7.87
CA ASN A 44 18.15 0.32 -6.99
C ASN A 44 17.17 -0.54 -6.19
N VAL A 45 17.15 -0.33 -4.87
CA VAL A 45 16.29 -1.05 -3.93
C VAL A 45 15.63 -0.04 -3.00
N LEU A 46 14.31 -0.13 -2.84
CA LEU A 46 13.57 0.52 -1.76
C LEU A 46 13.48 -0.44 -0.58
N VAL A 47 14.07 -0.08 0.55
CA VAL A 47 13.94 -0.81 1.80
C VAL A 47 12.80 -0.18 2.58
N ILE A 48 11.71 -0.92 2.74
CA ILE A 48 10.54 -0.50 3.52
C ILE A 48 10.55 -1.27 4.84
N SER A 49 10.83 -0.56 5.92
CA SER A 49 10.76 -1.10 7.28
C SER A 49 9.48 -0.64 7.98
N LYS A 50 9.03 -1.43 8.95
CA LYS A 50 7.82 -1.17 9.73
C LYS A 50 8.17 -1.07 11.21
N ASN A 51 7.66 -0.03 11.88
CA ASN A 51 7.78 0.16 13.32
C ASN A 51 6.39 0.49 13.91
N GLY A 52 5.74 -0.54 14.46
CA GLY A 52 4.33 -0.46 14.84
C GLY A 52 3.43 -0.24 13.61
N GLU A 53 2.70 0.87 13.59
CA GLU A 53 1.84 1.27 12.47
C GLU A 53 2.57 2.15 11.43
N ASN A 54 3.76 2.66 11.76
CA ASN A 54 4.51 3.54 10.89
C ASN A 54 5.47 2.76 9.99
N TYR A 55 5.72 3.30 8.81
CA TYR A 55 6.70 2.78 7.88
C TYR A 55 7.87 3.76 7.73
N PHE A 56 9.03 3.24 7.37
CA PHE A 56 10.16 4.03 6.92
C PHE A 56 10.63 3.50 5.57
N ILE A 57 10.78 4.39 4.61
CA ILE A 57 11.26 4.06 3.27
C ILE A 57 12.68 4.59 3.14
N THR A 58 13.59 3.70 2.79
CA THR A 58 14.98 4.03 2.54
C THR A 58 15.33 3.65 1.11
N ASN A 59 15.86 4.61 0.36
CA ASN A 59 16.31 4.36 -0.99
C ASN A 59 17.79 3.97 -0.99
N THR A 60 18.10 2.83 -1.60
CA THR A 60 19.44 2.26 -1.67
C THR A 60 19.87 2.13 -3.13
N ILE A 61 21.09 2.58 -3.44
CA ILE A 61 21.70 2.44 -4.76
C ILE A 61 23.01 1.67 -4.57
N LYS A 62 23.10 0.50 -5.20
CA LYS A 62 24.31 -0.32 -5.22
C LYS A 62 24.99 -0.20 -6.58
N ASP A 63 26.27 0.12 -6.56
CA ASP A 63 27.13 0.00 -7.73
C ASP A 63 27.51 -1.47 -7.92
N LYS A 64 27.21 -2.03 -9.09
CA LYS A 64 27.39 -3.44 -9.40
C LYS A 64 28.85 -3.82 -9.67
N GLU A 65 29.69 -2.86 -10.07
CA GLU A 65 31.10 -3.08 -10.39
C GLU A 65 31.96 -3.09 -9.12
N THR A 66 31.75 -2.10 -8.25
CA THR A 66 32.50 -1.92 -7.00
C THR A 66 31.85 -2.62 -5.81
N GLY A 67 30.57 -2.97 -5.91
CA GLY A 67 29.77 -3.49 -4.80
C GLY A 67 29.38 -2.45 -3.75
N LYS A 68 29.83 -1.20 -3.90
CA LYS A 68 29.55 -0.12 -2.94
C LYS A 68 28.05 0.19 -2.93
N THR A 69 27.51 0.37 -1.73
CA THR A 69 26.10 0.70 -1.52
C THR A 69 25.98 2.09 -0.91
N GLU A 70 25.16 2.93 -1.53
CA GLU A 70 24.76 4.24 -1.00
C GLU A 70 23.33 4.16 -0.50
N GLU A 71 23.12 4.65 0.72
CA GLU A 71 21.83 4.66 1.39
C GLU A 71 21.40 6.11 1.62
N LYS A 72 20.15 6.44 1.26
CA LYS A 72 19.55 7.73 1.59
C LYS A 72 19.03 7.69 3.03
N ASN A 73 18.81 8.86 3.62
CA ASN A 73 18.21 8.93 4.94
C ASN A 73 16.80 8.29 4.92
N PRO A 74 16.45 7.44 5.90
CA PRO A 74 15.12 6.88 6.02
C PRO A 74 14.08 7.99 6.11
N MET A 75 13.01 7.85 5.33
CA MET A 75 11.91 8.81 5.30
C MET A 75 10.64 8.19 5.91
N PRO A 76 9.95 8.89 6.81
CA PRO A 76 8.72 8.37 7.39
C PRO A 76 7.63 8.27 6.31
N ALA A 77 6.87 7.18 6.38
CA ALA A 77 5.74 6.92 5.53
C ALA A 77 4.58 6.34 6.35
N ALA A 78 3.36 6.59 5.89
CA ALA A 78 2.15 6.13 6.55
C ALA A 78 1.15 5.60 5.52
N VAL A 79 0.32 4.65 5.94
CA VAL A 79 -0.77 4.15 5.11
C VAL A 79 -1.91 5.17 5.14
N SER A 80 -2.30 5.66 3.96
CA SER A 80 -3.44 6.54 3.78
C SER A 80 -4.77 5.81 4.01
N LYS A 81 -5.87 6.57 4.12
CA LYS A 81 -7.22 5.99 4.23
C LYS A 81 -7.59 5.08 3.05
N ASN A 82 -6.96 5.27 1.89
CA ASN A 82 -7.22 4.46 0.70
C ASN A 82 -6.31 3.22 0.64
N GLY A 83 -5.56 2.92 1.70
CA GLY A 83 -4.66 1.78 1.76
C GLY A 83 -3.31 1.98 1.06
N LEU A 84 -3.06 3.15 0.46
CA LEU A 84 -1.80 3.47 -0.21
C LEU A 84 -0.72 3.90 0.79
N LEU A 85 0.52 3.46 0.60
CA LEU A 85 1.66 3.91 1.39
C LEU A 85 2.12 5.29 0.91
N GLN A 86 2.05 6.28 1.79
CA GLN A 86 2.32 7.68 1.51
C GLN A 86 3.62 8.16 2.14
N LEU A 87 4.45 8.79 1.32
CA LEU A 87 5.73 9.39 1.68
C LEU A 87 5.73 10.86 1.28
N ASN A 88 6.20 11.75 2.16
CA ASN A 88 6.54 13.12 1.77
C ASN A 88 8.00 13.18 1.32
N ALA A 89 8.25 13.24 0.01
CA ALA A 89 9.59 13.25 -0.58
C ALA A 89 10.24 14.65 -0.63
N GLY A 90 9.73 15.63 0.11
CA GLY A 90 10.19 17.03 0.11
C GLY A 90 9.71 17.84 -1.10
N ALA A 91 9.68 17.24 -2.30
CA ALA A 91 9.11 17.83 -3.51
C ALA A 91 7.58 17.65 -3.62
N GLY A 92 6.99 16.81 -2.76
CA GLY A 92 5.57 16.49 -2.77
C GLY A 92 5.28 15.13 -2.13
N MET A 93 4.00 14.79 -2.09
CA MET A 93 3.55 13.47 -1.67
C MET A 93 3.78 12.45 -2.79
N VAL A 94 4.28 11.27 -2.42
CA VAL A 94 4.46 10.12 -3.29
C VAL A 94 3.65 8.97 -2.71
N ASP A 95 2.80 8.39 -3.55
CA ASP A 95 1.99 7.23 -3.21
C ASP A 95 2.66 5.96 -3.76
N PHE A 96 2.62 4.90 -2.96
CA PHE A 96 2.99 3.55 -3.35
C PHE A 96 1.82 2.59 -3.14
N ALA A 97 1.59 1.73 -4.14
CA ALA A 97 0.60 0.66 -4.12
C ALA A 97 1.28 -0.69 -4.36
N ILE A 98 0.69 -1.78 -3.88
CA ILE A 98 1.05 -3.13 -4.34
C ILE A 98 0.04 -3.52 -5.41
N ASP A 99 0.52 -3.79 -6.63
CA ASP A 99 -0.31 -4.30 -7.71
C ASP A 99 -0.81 -5.70 -7.35
N GLU A 100 -2.12 -5.88 -7.26
CA GLU A 100 -2.74 -7.12 -6.78
C GLU A 100 -2.48 -8.33 -7.69
N LYS A 101 -2.19 -8.11 -8.98
CA LYS A 101 -1.99 -9.19 -9.96
C LYS A 101 -0.56 -9.71 -9.94
N THR A 102 0.40 -8.80 -9.77
CA THR A 102 1.83 -9.10 -9.87
C THR A 102 2.51 -9.19 -8.50
N GLY A 103 1.92 -8.59 -7.46
CA GLY A 103 2.54 -8.43 -6.16
C GLY A 103 3.66 -7.38 -6.13
N ASN A 104 3.86 -6.64 -7.22
CA ASN A 104 4.90 -5.62 -7.32
C ASN A 104 4.49 -4.33 -6.62
N LEU A 105 5.47 -3.65 -6.03
CA LEU A 105 5.29 -2.29 -5.52
C LEU A 105 5.38 -1.31 -6.70
N VAL A 106 4.40 -0.41 -6.81
CA VAL A 106 4.31 0.60 -7.86
C VAL A 106 4.25 1.98 -7.21
N GLY A 107 5.10 2.90 -7.62
CA GLY A 107 5.13 4.27 -7.10
C GLY A 107 6.37 5.03 -7.54
N SER A 108 6.35 6.36 -7.37
CA SER A 108 7.45 7.24 -7.82
C SER A 108 7.81 7.08 -9.31
N GLY A 109 6.84 6.70 -10.15
CA GLY A 109 7.07 6.44 -11.58
C GLY A 109 7.86 5.17 -11.89
N SER A 110 8.03 4.26 -10.92
CA SER A 110 8.76 3.00 -11.06
C SER A 110 7.95 1.80 -10.58
N VAL A 111 8.38 0.61 -10.99
CA VAL A 111 7.87 -0.68 -10.52
C VAL A 111 9.01 -1.40 -9.82
N TYR A 112 8.70 -2.05 -8.71
CA TYR A 112 9.67 -2.75 -7.89
C TYR A 112 9.15 -4.15 -7.56
N GLU A 113 10.01 -5.15 -7.74
CA GLU A 113 9.76 -6.53 -7.37
C GLU A 113 10.25 -6.79 -5.95
N LYS A 114 9.49 -7.57 -5.18
CA LYS A 114 9.90 -7.94 -3.82
C LYS A 114 11.13 -8.85 -3.88
N ALA A 115 12.24 -8.40 -3.31
CA ALA A 115 13.43 -9.23 -3.19
C ALA A 115 13.16 -10.39 -2.21
N LYS A 116 13.69 -11.56 -2.55
CA LYS A 116 13.56 -12.79 -1.74
C LYS A 116 14.39 -12.72 -0.46
#